data_AF-A0A950QZD9-F1
#
_entry.id   AF-A0A950QZD9-F1
#
_cell.length_a   1.000
_cell.length_b   1.000
_cell.length_c   1.000
_cell.angle_alpha   90.00
_cell.angle_beta   90.00
_cell.angle_gamma   90.00
#
_symmetry.space_group_name_H-M   'P 1'
#
loop_
_entity.id
_entity.type
_entity.pdbx_description
1 polymer ?
#
loop_
_entity_poly.entity_id
_entity_poly.type
_entity_poly.pdbx_seq_one_letter_code
_entity_poly.pdbx_strand_id
1 'polypeptide(L)'
;MRRALSLLAFAAVIALCAQRGARETVRVDSHDIGGVVTSAKGPEAGVWVIAETRDLPTKFVKIVVTDERGGYLVPDLPNATYNVWVRGYGLIDSPKLEAKPGARLNLTATIAPNPHAAAEYYPASYWYSLLRIPDKSDFPGTGPEGNGIATGIKSQAQWLERVKTDSCWSCHQLGNKATREIPKALGNFDSPVKAWERRIQSGQAGGNMVSGIGQLGSERALAMFADWTSRIAAGELP
;
A
#
# COMPACT_ATOMS: atom_id res chain seq x y z
N MET A 1 20.34 30.82 53.99
CA MET A 1 20.56 31.32 52.61
C MET A 1 20.95 30.26 51.58
N ARG A 2 21.61 29.14 51.92
CA ARG A 2 22.01 28.13 50.90
C ARG A 2 20.90 27.19 50.38
N ARG A 3 19.75 27.06 51.07
CA ARG A 3 18.61 26.22 50.62
C ARG A 3 17.65 26.92 49.65
N ALA A 4 17.66 28.25 49.61
CA ALA A 4 16.79 29.03 48.70
C ALA A 4 17.34 29.09 47.27
N LEU A 5 18.67 29.05 47.09
CA LEU A 5 19.31 29.04 45.78
C LEU A 5 19.10 27.72 45.01
N SER A 6 18.95 26.59 45.71
CA SER A 6 18.79 25.27 45.08
C SER A 6 17.41 25.07 44.44
N LEU A 7 16.36 25.69 44.99
CA LEU A 7 15.00 25.63 44.45
C LEU A 7 14.80 26.52 43.21
N LEU A 8 15.46 27.68 43.17
CA LEU A 8 15.45 28.58 42.01
C LEU A 8 16.20 27.99 40.80
N ALA A 9 17.30 27.27 41.03
CA ALA A 9 18.04 26.58 39.98
C ALA A 9 17.26 25.39 39.38
N PHE A 10 16.48 24.66 40.19
CA PHE A 10 15.67 23.53 39.69
C PHE A 10 14.45 23.98 38.89
N ALA A 11 13.80 25.08 39.29
CA ALA A 11 12.70 25.68 38.54
C ALA A 11 13.13 26.24 37.17
N ALA A 12 14.35 26.81 37.09
CA ALA A 12 14.89 27.33 35.84
C ALA A 12 15.22 26.21 34.82
N VAL A 13 15.65 25.03 35.27
CA VAL A 13 15.92 23.88 34.39
C VAL A 13 14.61 23.26 33.86
N ILE A 14 13.55 23.22 34.66
CA ILE A 14 12.22 22.75 34.21
C ILE A 14 11.61 23.71 33.18
N ALA A 15 11.77 25.03 33.36
CA ALA A 15 11.32 26.02 32.39
C ALA A 15 12.11 25.96 31.06
N LEU A 16 13.41 25.65 31.12
CA LEU A 16 14.26 25.52 29.92
C LEU A 16 13.99 24.23 29.13
N CYS A 17 13.54 23.16 29.80
CA CYS A 17 13.03 21.96 29.13
C CYS A 17 11.66 22.18 28.47
N ALA A 18 10.78 23.00 29.06
CA ALA A 18 9.47 23.33 28.48
C ALA A 18 9.59 24.21 27.21
N GLN A 19 10.67 25.00 27.07
CA GLN A 19 10.90 25.85 25.89
C GLN A 19 11.56 25.12 24.71
N ARG A 20 12.05 23.89 24.87
CA ARG A 20 12.56 23.08 23.73
C ARG A 20 11.46 22.45 22.87
N GLY A 21 10.20 22.65 23.24
CA GLY A 21 9.02 22.26 22.46
C GLY A 21 8.49 23.35 21.53
N ALA A 22 9.28 24.38 21.19
CA ALA A 22 8.90 25.29 20.12
C ALA A 22 8.80 24.48 18.83
N ARG A 23 7.55 24.19 18.42
CA ARG A 23 7.21 23.47 17.18
C ARG A 23 7.93 24.19 16.05
N GLU A 24 8.97 23.57 15.51
CA GLU A 24 9.69 24.12 14.37
C GLU A 24 8.68 24.18 13.22
N THR A 25 8.16 25.37 12.98
CA THR A 25 7.14 25.59 11.97
C THR A 25 7.82 25.33 10.63
N VAL A 26 7.28 24.37 9.87
CA VAL A 26 7.75 24.09 8.51
C VAL A 26 7.90 25.41 7.76
N ARG A 27 9.07 25.68 7.21
CA ARG A 27 9.29 26.87 6.39
C ARG A 27 8.61 26.64 5.04
N VAL A 28 7.72 27.55 4.67
CA VAL A 28 6.94 27.49 3.43
C VAL A 28 7.28 28.75 2.68
N ASP A 29 7.82 28.62 1.46
CA ASP A 29 8.01 29.74 0.56
C ASP A 29 6.85 29.89 -0.44
N SER A 30 6.94 30.86 -1.35
CA SER A 30 5.85 31.19 -2.30
C SER A 30 5.52 30.09 -3.30
N HIS A 31 6.37 29.08 -3.45
CA HIS A 31 6.20 27.96 -4.38
C HIS A 31 5.85 26.66 -3.66
N ASP A 32 5.70 26.69 -2.34
CA ASP A 32 5.48 25.50 -1.54
C ASP A 32 4.06 25.42 -0.97
N ILE A 33 3.62 24.22 -0.61
CA ILE A 33 2.51 24.05 0.34
C ILE A 33 3.05 23.23 1.52
N GLY A 34 2.88 23.72 2.75
CA GLY A 34 3.37 22.99 3.92
C GLY A 34 2.54 23.20 5.17
N GLY A 35 2.76 22.33 6.15
CA GLY A 35 2.03 22.37 7.40
C GLY A 35 2.27 21.12 8.23
N VAL A 36 1.30 20.78 9.07
CA VAL A 36 1.38 19.58 9.92
C VAL A 36 0.13 18.73 9.73
N VAL A 37 0.33 17.42 9.68
CA VAL A 37 -0.72 16.42 9.70
C VAL A 37 -0.93 15.92 11.12
N THR A 38 -2.19 15.87 11.54
CA THR A 38 -2.60 15.30 12.84
C THR A 38 -3.85 14.43 12.68
N SER A 39 -4.07 13.50 13.60
CA SER A 39 -5.33 12.79 13.77
C SER A 39 -5.80 12.90 15.23
N ALA A 40 -6.88 12.19 15.57
CA ALA A 40 -7.30 12.02 16.96
C ALA A 40 -6.22 11.37 17.86
N LYS A 41 -5.17 10.77 17.30
CA LYS A 41 -4.04 10.16 18.02
C LYS A 41 -2.83 11.09 18.17
N GLY A 42 -2.89 12.31 17.63
CA GLY A 42 -1.77 13.26 17.63
C GLY A 42 -1.14 13.43 16.25
N PRO A 43 0.11 13.91 16.15
CA PRO A 43 0.82 14.04 14.87
C PRO A 43 0.99 12.70 14.15
N GLU A 44 0.80 12.70 12.84
CA GLU A 44 0.92 11.49 12.01
C GLU A 44 2.27 11.49 11.27
N ALA A 45 3.18 10.63 11.71
CA ALA A 45 4.48 10.43 11.07
C ALA A 45 4.40 9.41 9.93
N GLY A 46 5.19 9.60 8.87
CA GLY A 46 5.30 8.62 7.79
C GLY A 46 4.07 8.53 6.87
N VAL A 47 3.13 9.48 6.93
CA VAL A 47 1.94 9.50 6.08
C VAL A 47 2.18 10.31 4.81
N TRP A 48 1.52 9.92 3.72
CA TRP A 48 1.64 10.60 2.43
C TRP A 48 0.74 11.83 2.40
N VAL A 49 1.33 12.99 2.11
CA VAL A 49 0.58 14.19 1.74
C VAL A 49 0.64 14.34 0.23
N ILE A 50 -0.53 14.41 -0.39
CA ILE A 50 -0.71 14.34 -1.83
C ILE A 50 -1.32 15.65 -2.28
N ALA A 51 -0.61 16.38 -3.13
CA ALA A 51 -1.13 17.55 -3.84
C ALA A 51 -1.40 17.16 -5.30
N GLU A 52 -2.66 17.22 -5.74
CA GLU A 52 -3.05 16.97 -7.13
C GLU A 52 -3.78 18.16 -7.76
N THR A 53 -3.52 18.42 -9.03
CA THR A 53 -4.22 19.44 -9.82
C THR A 53 -4.50 18.96 -11.25
N ARG A 54 -5.54 19.53 -11.84
CA ARG A 54 -5.88 19.41 -13.26
C ARG A 54 -5.89 20.77 -13.98
N ASP A 55 -5.45 21.83 -13.30
CA ASP A 55 -5.41 23.20 -13.86
C ASP A 55 -4.27 23.38 -14.87
N LEU A 56 -3.33 22.43 -14.91
CA LEU A 56 -2.20 22.39 -15.85
C LEU A 56 -2.56 21.59 -17.11
N PRO A 57 -1.80 21.72 -18.22
CA PRO A 57 -2.06 20.99 -19.46
C PRO A 57 -2.11 19.46 -19.30
N THR A 58 -1.47 18.92 -18.26
CA THR A 58 -1.55 17.52 -17.86
C THR A 58 -1.87 17.41 -16.37
N LYS A 59 -2.50 16.31 -15.95
CA LYS A 59 -2.72 16.04 -14.53
C LYS A 59 -1.36 16.05 -13.83
N PHE A 60 -1.23 16.86 -12.79
CA PHE A 60 -0.02 16.92 -11.97
C PHE A 60 -0.32 16.39 -10.57
N VAL A 61 0.58 15.56 -10.05
CA VAL A 61 0.52 15.02 -8.69
C VAL A 61 1.92 15.06 -8.09
N LYS A 62 2.07 15.64 -6.90
CA LYS A 62 3.31 15.60 -6.10
C LYS A 62 2.97 15.06 -4.72
N ILE A 63 3.79 14.13 -4.24
CA ILE A 63 3.56 13.39 -2.99
C ILE A 63 4.81 13.52 -2.13
N VAL A 64 4.62 13.83 -0.85
CA VAL A 64 5.67 13.86 0.16
C VAL A 64 5.25 13.03 1.37
N VAL A 65 6.20 12.75 2.27
CA VAL A 65 5.95 12.00 3.49
C VAL A 65 6.19 12.90 4.69
N THR A 66 5.35 12.81 5.72
CA THR A 66 5.51 13.58 6.95
C THR A 66 6.70 13.13 7.79
N ASP A 67 7.32 14.06 8.51
CA ASP A 67 8.34 13.76 9.51
C ASP A 67 7.75 13.18 10.81
N GLU A 68 8.60 12.87 11.79
CA GLU A 68 8.22 12.34 13.12
C GLU A 68 7.24 13.24 13.90
N ARG A 69 7.13 14.51 13.53
CA ARG A 69 6.25 15.50 14.16
C ARG A 69 5.03 15.82 13.28
N GLY A 70 4.79 15.02 12.24
CA GLY A 70 3.72 15.19 11.26
C GLY A 70 3.94 16.34 10.28
N GLY A 71 5.10 17.01 10.32
CA GLY A 71 5.41 18.14 9.44
C GLY A 71 5.61 17.68 8.00
N TYR A 72 5.11 18.45 7.05
CA TYR A 72 5.33 18.21 5.62
C TYR A 72 5.54 19.51 4.85
N LEU A 73 6.28 19.40 3.75
CA LEU A 73 6.46 20.45 2.75
C LEU A 73 6.36 19.80 1.37
N VAL A 74 5.44 20.27 0.53
CA VAL A 74 5.37 19.94 -0.90
C VAL A 74 6.03 21.08 -1.66
N PRO A 75 7.28 20.91 -2.14
CA PRO A 75 8.02 22.03 -2.68
C PRO A 75 7.73 22.29 -4.16
N ASP A 76 8.20 23.41 -4.69
CA ASP A 76 8.31 23.71 -6.13
C ASP A 76 7.03 23.39 -6.94
N LEU A 77 5.88 23.81 -6.44
CA LEU A 77 4.61 23.62 -7.11
C LEU A 77 4.41 24.72 -8.17
N PRO A 78 4.11 24.35 -9.43
CA PRO A 78 3.61 25.32 -10.41
C PRO A 78 2.42 26.12 -9.89
N ASN A 79 2.24 27.34 -10.39
CA ASN A 79 1.10 28.16 -9.98
C ASN A 79 -0.23 27.55 -10.50
N ALA A 80 -0.99 26.94 -9.61
CA ALA A 80 -2.26 26.28 -9.85
C ALA A 80 -3.04 26.12 -8.53
N THR A 81 -4.30 25.70 -8.60
CA THR A 81 -5.06 25.27 -7.42
C THR A 81 -4.90 23.76 -7.25
N TYR A 82 -4.55 23.32 -6.04
CA TYR A 82 -4.29 21.92 -5.71
C TYR A 82 -5.33 21.42 -4.74
N ASN A 83 -5.82 20.20 -4.96
CA ASN A 83 -6.45 19.41 -3.94
C ASN A 83 -5.36 18.72 -3.11
N VAL A 84 -5.30 19.02 -1.82
CA VAL A 84 -4.31 18.48 -0.88
C VAL A 84 -5.00 17.59 0.14
N TRP A 85 -4.46 16.40 0.34
CA TRP A 85 -5.04 15.39 1.23
C TRP A 85 -4.00 14.38 1.72
N VAL A 86 -4.40 13.56 2.70
CA VAL A 86 -3.53 12.62 3.40
C VAL A 86 -3.98 11.19 3.16
N ARG A 87 -3.00 10.29 2.98
CA ARG A 87 -3.15 8.83 3.00
C ARG A 87 -2.10 8.21 3.91
N GLY A 88 -2.37 7.07 4.53
CA GLY A 88 -1.39 6.32 5.30
C GLY A 88 -1.86 4.91 5.62
N TYR A 89 -0.96 4.08 6.15
CA TYR A 89 -1.36 2.79 6.70
C TYR A 89 -2.17 2.97 7.98
N GLY A 90 -3.24 2.19 8.16
CA GLY A 90 -4.19 2.39 9.25
C GLY A 90 -5.14 3.59 9.07
N LEU A 91 -5.04 4.31 7.95
CA LEU A 91 -5.87 5.46 7.60
C LEU A 91 -6.72 5.16 6.37
N ILE A 92 -7.73 6.01 6.14
CA ILE A 92 -8.34 6.19 4.82
C ILE A 92 -8.02 7.59 4.30
N ASP A 93 -8.37 7.84 3.04
CA ASP A 93 -8.18 9.18 2.44
C ASP A 93 -8.86 10.25 3.30
N SER A 94 -8.11 11.29 3.66
CA SER A 94 -8.69 12.46 4.30
C SER A 94 -9.61 13.23 3.33
N PRO A 95 -10.49 14.11 3.85
CA PRO A 95 -11.09 15.15 3.03
C PRO A 95 -10.01 15.92 2.25
N LYS A 96 -10.33 16.28 1.01
CA LYS A 96 -9.47 17.10 0.16
C LYS A 96 -9.70 18.57 0.47
N LEU A 97 -8.62 19.31 0.67
CA LEU A 97 -8.65 20.76 0.88
C LEU A 97 -7.95 21.46 -0.28
N GLU A 98 -8.54 22.54 -0.76
CA GLU A 98 -7.92 23.33 -1.83
C GLU A 98 -6.86 24.28 -1.27
N ALA A 99 -5.73 24.38 -1.97
CA ALA A 99 -4.66 25.32 -1.65
C ALA A 99 -3.88 25.73 -2.89
N LYS A 100 -3.15 26.84 -2.78
CA LYS A 100 -2.20 27.33 -3.79
C LYS A 100 -0.78 27.36 -3.22
N PRO A 101 0.27 27.36 -4.05
CA PRO A 101 1.64 27.60 -3.59
C PRO A 101 1.73 28.86 -2.71
N GLY A 102 2.55 28.83 -1.66
CA GLY A 102 2.60 29.80 -0.58
C GLY A 102 1.74 29.46 0.65
N ALA A 103 0.87 28.45 0.58
CA ALA A 103 -0.09 28.17 1.64
C ALA A 103 0.51 27.39 2.82
N ARG A 104 0.18 27.85 4.04
CA ARG A 104 0.30 27.05 5.26
C ARG A 104 -1.01 26.29 5.49
N LEU A 105 -0.98 24.98 5.36
CA LEU A 105 -2.17 24.13 5.43
C LEU A 105 -1.95 22.99 6.44
N ASN A 106 -2.69 23.02 7.55
CA ASN A 106 -2.73 21.86 8.44
C ASN A 106 -3.78 20.89 7.94
N LEU A 107 -3.47 19.59 7.98
CA LEU A 107 -4.35 18.53 7.50
C LEU A 107 -4.77 17.64 8.66
N THR A 108 -6.02 17.18 8.63
CA THR A 108 -6.50 16.16 9.57
C THR A 108 -6.58 14.83 8.85
N ALA A 109 -5.80 13.85 9.31
CA ALA A 109 -5.85 12.48 8.80
C ALA A 109 -7.12 11.77 9.30
N THR A 110 -7.69 10.92 8.44
CA THR A 110 -8.87 10.12 8.79
C THR A 110 -8.44 8.71 9.17
N ILE A 111 -8.61 8.35 10.45
CA ILE A 111 -8.36 6.98 10.94
C ILE A 111 -9.33 6.02 10.25
N ALA A 112 -8.81 4.88 9.79
CA ALA A 112 -9.66 3.89 9.17
C ALA A 112 -10.68 3.34 10.18
N PRO A 113 -11.96 3.21 9.79
CA PRO A 113 -13.01 2.75 10.70
C PRO A 113 -12.86 1.28 11.12
N ASN A 114 -12.09 0.49 10.35
CA ASN A 114 -11.78 -0.90 10.64
C ASN A 114 -10.53 -1.35 9.84
N PRO A 115 -9.92 -2.50 10.19
CA PRO A 115 -8.74 -3.02 9.48
C PRO A 115 -8.96 -3.25 7.98
N HIS A 116 -10.16 -3.66 7.57
CA HIS A 116 -10.46 -3.90 6.15
C HIS A 116 -10.39 -2.60 5.34
N ALA A 117 -10.96 -1.50 5.87
CA ALA A 117 -10.88 -0.18 5.23
C ALA A 117 -9.44 0.33 5.14
N ALA A 118 -8.60 0.05 6.15
CA ALA A 118 -7.17 0.39 6.09
C ALA A 118 -6.43 -0.42 5.01
N ALA A 119 -6.70 -1.73 4.94
CA ALA A 119 -6.00 -2.64 4.03
C ALA A 119 -6.25 -2.35 2.54
N GLU A 120 -7.36 -1.69 2.19
CA GLU A 120 -7.61 -1.23 0.81
C GLU A 120 -6.50 -0.30 0.28
N TYR A 121 -5.77 0.38 1.18
CA TYR A 121 -4.66 1.27 0.85
C TYR A 121 -3.29 0.61 0.95
N TYR A 122 -3.21 -0.64 1.38
CA TYR A 122 -1.94 -1.35 1.51
C TYR A 122 -1.38 -1.71 0.13
N PRO A 123 -0.05 -1.83 -0.03
CA PRO A 123 0.56 -2.16 -1.30
C PRO A 123 0.09 -3.53 -1.77
N ALA A 124 0.02 -3.72 -3.09
CA ALA A 124 -0.36 -5.00 -3.66
C ALA A 124 0.50 -6.18 -3.15
N SER A 125 1.79 -5.94 -2.87
CA SER A 125 2.69 -6.96 -2.34
C SER A 125 2.26 -7.53 -0.98
N TYR A 126 1.58 -6.73 -0.15
CA TYR A 126 1.07 -7.17 1.15
C TYR A 126 -0.05 -8.19 0.94
N TRP A 127 -1.02 -7.86 0.08
CA TRP A 127 -2.07 -8.78 -0.34
C TRP A 127 -1.52 -10.04 -1.02
N TYR A 128 -0.51 -9.88 -1.87
CA TYR A 128 0.13 -10.99 -2.55
C TYR A 128 0.87 -11.94 -1.59
N SER A 129 1.35 -11.42 -0.46
CA SER A 129 2.02 -12.24 0.57
C SER A 129 1.10 -13.26 1.24
N LEU A 130 -0.23 -13.08 1.15
CA LEU A 130 -1.23 -14.04 1.63
C LEU A 130 -1.32 -15.30 0.75
N LEU A 131 -0.68 -15.33 -0.42
CA LEU A 131 -0.64 -16.50 -1.30
C LEU A 131 0.15 -17.62 -0.63
N ARG A 132 -0.51 -18.75 -0.38
CA ARG A 132 0.11 -19.93 0.22
C ARG A 132 0.81 -20.76 -0.84
N ILE A 133 2.12 -20.59 -0.97
CA ILE A 133 2.92 -21.34 -1.94
C ILE A 133 3.06 -22.82 -1.53
N PRO A 134 3.32 -23.76 -2.47
CA PRO A 134 3.58 -25.16 -2.13
C PRO A 134 4.78 -25.31 -1.19
N ASP A 135 4.73 -26.27 -0.27
CA ASP A 135 5.78 -26.51 0.72
C ASP A 135 7.04 -27.09 0.06
N LYS A 136 8.20 -26.95 0.72
CA LYS A 136 9.47 -27.52 0.20
C LYS A 136 9.39 -29.04 -0.01
N SER A 137 8.61 -29.74 0.82
CA SER A 137 8.37 -31.19 0.73
C SER A 137 7.51 -31.60 -0.47
N ASP A 138 6.82 -30.66 -1.11
CA ASP A 138 6.03 -30.95 -2.32
C ASP A 138 6.92 -31.12 -3.55
N PHE A 139 8.25 -30.95 -3.46
CA PHE A 139 9.16 -30.99 -4.60
C PHE A 139 10.05 -32.25 -4.58
N PRO A 140 10.39 -32.82 -5.76
CA PRO A 140 10.13 -32.31 -7.11
C PRO A 140 8.67 -32.48 -7.54
N GLY A 141 8.25 -31.74 -8.57
CA GLY A 141 6.93 -31.92 -9.18
C GLY A 141 6.78 -33.31 -9.78
N THR A 142 5.60 -33.91 -9.60
CA THR A 142 5.28 -35.27 -10.07
C THR A 142 4.14 -35.30 -11.08
N GLY A 143 3.68 -34.12 -11.53
CA GLY A 143 2.67 -33.98 -12.57
C GLY A 143 1.23 -34.18 -12.08
N PRO A 144 0.25 -34.17 -13.00
CA PRO A 144 -1.17 -34.23 -12.66
C PRO A 144 -1.60 -35.48 -11.89
N GLU A 145 -0.99 -36.64 -12.16
CA GLU A 145 -1.27 -37.89 -11.43
C GLU A 145 -0.60 -37.97 -10.05
N GLY A 146 0.20 -36.96 -9.69
CA GLY A 146 0.91 -36.86 -8.42
C GLY A 146 0.51 -35.63 -7.62
N ASN A 147 1.48 -34.77 -7.32
CA ASN A 147 1.27 -33.55 -6.51
C ASN A 147 0.70 -32.35 -7.30
N GLY A 148 0.42 -32.54 -8.59
CA GLY A 148 -0.13 -31.51 -9.47
C GLY A 148 0.87 -30.42 -9.86
N ILE A 149 2.13 -30.48 -9.41
CA ILE A 149 3.21 -29.56 -9.81
C ILE A 149 3.88 -30.10 -11.06
N ALA A 150 4.19 -29.22 -12.02
CA ALA A 150 4.85 -29.62 -13.26
C ALA A 150 6.15 -30.39 -13.01
N THR A 151 6.36 -31.52 -13.70
CA THR A 151 7.50 -32.42 -13.52
C THR A 151 8.86 -31.77 -13.81
N GLY A 152 8.87 -30.67 -14.56
CA GLY A 152 10.05 -29.85 -14.82
C GLY A 152 10.50 -28.99 -13.64
N ILE A 153 9.67 -28.81 -12.60
CA ILE A 153 10.00 -28.02 -11.42
C ILE A 153 10.61 -28.92 -10.34
N LYS A 154 11.85 -28.64 -9.96
CA LYS A 154 12.65 -29.50 -9.08
C LYS A 154 12.73 -29.01 -7.64
N SER A 155 12.40 -27.75 -7.38
CA SER A 155 12.44 -27.16 -6.03
C SER A 155 11.43 -26.03 -5.86
N GLN A 156 11.10 -25.71 -4.60
CA GLN A 156 10.28 -24.55 -4.25
C GLN A 156 10.90 -23.23 -4.75
N ALA A 157 12.22 -23.13 -4.75
CA ALA A 157 12.92 -21.93 -5.24
C ALA A 157 12.67 -21.72 -6.74
N GLN A 158 12.72 -22.79 -7.54
CA GLN A 158 12.40 -22.73 -8.99
C GLN A 158 10.91 -22.42 -9.22
N TRP A 159 10.02 -22.95 -8.37
CA TRP A 159 8.61 -22.60 -8.45
C TRP A 159 8.38 -21.11 -8.16
N LEU A 160 9.05 -20.58 -7.13
CA LEU A 160 8.99 -19.17 -6.74
C LEU A 160 9.57 -18.24 -7.81
N GLU A 161 10.69 -18.61 -8.42
CA GLU A 161 11.27 -17.91 -9.58
C GLU A 161 10.22 -17.77 -10.69
N ARG A 162 9.54 -18.86 -11.07
CA ARG A 162 8.51 -18.80 -12.12
C ARG A 162 7.38 -17.84 -11.77
N VAL A 163 6.92 -17.88 -10.53
CA VAL A 163 5.80 -17.05 -10.07
C VAL A 163 6.20 -15.58 -9.90
N LYS A 164 7.44 -15.29 -9.49
CA LYS A 164 7.92 -13.93 -9.18
C LYS A 164 8.69 -13.25 -10.32
N THR A 165 9.28 -14.00 -11.22
CA THR A 165 10.25 -13.48 -12.21
C THR A 165 9.90 -13.90 -13.63
N ASP A 166 9.56 -15.17 -13.89
CA ASP A 166 9.51 -15.65 -15.27
C ASP A 166 8.11 -15.71 -15.89
N SER A 167 7.05 -15.58 -15.10
CA SER A 167 5.68 -15.73 -15.60
C SER A 167 4.68 -14.72 -15.04
N CYS A 168 4.26 -14.86 -13.79
CA CYS A 168 3.03 -14.20 -13.34
C CYS A 168 3.24 -12.73 -12.91
N TRP A 169 4.40 -12.40 -12.34
CA TRP A 169 4.69 -11.06 -11.84
C TRP A 169 5.50 -10.19 -12.82
N SER A 170 6.11 -10.77 -13.85
CA SER A 170 6.94 -10.03 -14.81
C SER A 170 6.15 -9.03 -15.65
N CYS A 171 4.94 -9.39 -16.05
CA CYS A 171 4.10 -8.57 -16.93
C CYS A 171 3.24 -7.56 -16.17
N HIS A 172 2.76 -7.93 -14.97
CA HIS A 172 1.89 -7.07 -14.16
C HIS A 172 1.98 -7.38 -12.67
N GLN A 173 1.62 -6.40 -11.84
CA GLN A 173 1.57 -6.56 -10.39
C GLN A 173 0.45 -7.50 -9.94
N LEU A 174 0.76 -8.42 -9.01
CA LEU A 174 -0.22 -9.23 -8.29
C LEU A 174 -0.54 -8.62 -6.92
N GLY A 175 -1.79 -8.76 -6.49
CA GLY A 175 -2.29 -8.33 -5.17
C GLY A 175 -2.94 -6.93 -5.15
N ASN A 176 -2.97 -6.21 -6.27
CA ASN A 176 -3.82 -5.02 -6.36
C ASN A 176 -5.29 -5.46 -6.47
N LYS A 177 -6.23 -4.52 -6.29
CA LYS A 177 -7.67 -4.86 -6.28
C LYS A 177 -8.12 -5.61 -7.53
N ALA A 178 -7.63 -5.17 -8.69
CA ALA A 178 -7.96 -5.81 -9.96
C ALA A 178 -7.42 -7.24 -10.07
N THR A 179 -6.29 -7.57 -9.43
CA THR A 179 -5.65 -8.89 -9.51
C THR A 179 -5.93 -9.85 -8.34
N ARG A 180 -6.35 -9.33 -7.18
CA ARG A 180 -6.70 -10.16 -6.01
C ARG A 180 -8.16 -10.61 -5.98
N GLU A 181 -9.06 -9.91 -6.67
CA GLU A 181 -10.50 -10.21 -6.73
C GLU A 181 -10.92 -10.69 -8.12
N ILE A 182 -11.92 -11.57 -8.21
CA ILE A 182 -12.57 -11.92 -9.49
C ILE A 182 -13.56 -10.81 -9.88
N PRO A 183 -13.39 -10.14 -11.04
CA PRO A 183 -14.33 -9.13 -11.49
C PRO A 183 -15.72 -9.72 -11.74
N LYS A 184 -16.77 -9.10 -11.18
CA LYS A 184 -18.18 -9.50 -11.39
C LYS A 184 -18.57 -9.61 -12.86
N ALA A 185 -17.93 -8.83 -13.74
CA ALA A 185 -18.15 -8.85 -15.18
C ALA A 185 -17.76 -10.18 -15.86
N LEU A 186 -16.96 -11.03 -15.21
CA LEU A 186 -16.66 -12.37 -15.73
C LEU A 186 -17.82 -13.36 -15.56
N GLY A 187 -18.85 -13.01 -14.78
CA GLY A 187 -20.00 -13.86 -14.51
C GLY A 187 -19.85 -14.69 -13.24
N ASN A 188 -20.77 -15.65 -13.08
CA ASN A 188 -20.79 -16.60 -11.98
C ASN A 188 -20.18 -17.93 -12.44
N PHE A 189 -19.54 -18.62 -11.51
CA PHE A 189 -18.84 -19.89 -11.78
C PHE A 189 -19.16 -20.90 -10.70
N ASP A 190 -19.17 -22.18 -11.07
CA ASP A 190 -19.47 -23.30 -10.16
C ASP A 190 -18.41 -23.46 -9.06
N SER A 191 -17.19 -22.94 -9.28
CA SER A 191 -16.13 -22.94 -8.28
C SER A 191 -15.17 -21.76 -8.46
N PRO A 192 -14.48 -21.35 -7.38
CA PRO A 192 -13.39 -20.37 -7.45
C PRO A 192 -12.27 -20.77 -8.41
N VAL A 193 -11.99 -22.06 -8.55
CA VAL A 193 -10.99 -22.60 -9.51
C VAL A 193 -11.42 -22.32 -10.95
N LYS A 194 -12.71 -22.57 -11.27
CA LYS A 194 -13.26 -22.26 -12.60
C LYS A 194 -13.30 -20.76 -12.89
N ALA A 195 -13.56 -19.94 -11.87
CA ALA A 195 -13.46 -18.49 -12.00
C ALA A 195 -12.03 -18.03 -12.36
N TRP A 196 -11.01 -18.60 -11.70
CA TRP A 196 -9.61 -18.32 -12.00
C TRP A 196 -9.17 -18.83 -13.38
N GLU A 197 -9.59 -20.04 -13.76
CA GLU A 197 -9.34 -20.60 -15.09
C GLU A 197 -9.90 -19.68 -16.18
N ARG A 198 -11.16 -19.24 -16.05
CA ARG A 198 -11.76 -18.31 -17.01
C ARG A 198 -11.10 -16.94 -17.00
N ARG A 199 -10.69 -16.44 -15.81
CA ARG A 199 -10.02 -15.16 -15.64
C ARG A 199 -8.74 -15.10 -16.47
N ILE A 200 -7.85 -16.08 -16.32
CA ILE A 200 -6.54 -16.05 -16.99
C ILE A 200 -6.63 -16.21 -18.51
N GLN A 201 -7.75 -16.71 -19.04
CA GLN A 201 -8.01 -16.79 -20.48
C GLN A 201 -8.42 -15.44 -21.10
N SER A 202 -8.58 -14.38 -20.29
CA SER A 202 -9.13 -13.11 -20.75
C SER A 202 -8.08 -12.22 -21.42
N GLY A 203 -8.50 -11.54 -22.49
CA GLY A 203 -7.71 -10.52 -23.18
C GLY A 203 -6.56 -11.08 -24.02
N GLN A 204 -5.78 -10.17 -24.61
CA GLN A 204 -4.72 -10.51 -25.57
C GLN A 204 -3.58 -11.35 -24.94
N ALA A 205 -3.36 -11.21 -23.63
CA ALA A 205 -2.35 -11.97 -22.90
C ALA A 205 -2.83 -13.38 -22.47
N GLY A 206 -4.09 -13.76 -22.75
CA GLY A 206 -4.69 -14.98 -22.19
C GLY A 206 -3.91 -16.26 -22.51
N GLY A 207 -3.42 -16.41 -23.74
CA GLY A 207 -2.58 -17.56 -24.14
C GLY A 207 -1.29 -17.66 -23.32
N ASN A 208 -0.63 -16.52 -23.05
CA ASN A 208 0.58 -16.48 -22.24
C ASN A 208 0.29 -16.83 -20.78
N MET A 209 -0.81 -16.32 -20.22
CA MET A 209 -1.21 -16.61 -18.84
C MET A 209 -1.57 -18.08 -18.64
N VAL A 210 -2.30 -18.69 -19.58
CA VAL A 210 -2.63 -20.13 -19.56
C VAL A 210 -1.36 -20.98 -19.66
N SER A 211 -0.44 -20.63 -20.55
CA SER A 211 0.86 -21.29 -20.67
C SER A 211 1.67 -21.19 -19.36
N GLY A 212 1.74 -20.00 -18.77
CA GLY A 212 2.43 -19.75 -17.51
C GLY A 212 1.92 -20.60 -16.34
N ILE A 213 0.59 -20.67 -16.19
CA ILE A 213 -0.05 -21.55 -15.20
C ILE A 213 0.23 -23.03 -15.49
N GLY A 214 0.22 -23.44 -16.76
CA GLY A 214 0.58 -24.79 -17.17
C GLY A 214 2.00 -25.19 -16.79
N GLN A 215 2.95 -24.27 -16.89
CA GLN A 215 4.35 -24.50 -16.49
C GLN A 215 4.53 -24.69 -14.98
N LEU A 216 3.59 -24.23 -14.16
CA LEU A 216 3.56 -24.47 -12.71
C LEU A 216 2.89 -25.81 -12.34
N GLY A 217 2.05 -26.32 -13.23
CA GLY A 217 1.09 -27.39 -12.94
C GLY A 217 -0.29 -26.78 -12.68
N SER A 218 -1.14 -26.78 -13.71
CA SER A 218 -2.38 -25.98 -13.74
C SER A 218 -3.31 -26.25 -12.56
N GLU A 219 -3.54 -27.52 -12.22
CA GLU A 219 -4.49 -27.90 -11.17
C GLU A 219 -4.06 -27.34 -9.81
N ARG A 220 -2.81 -27.62 -9.40
CA ARG A 220 -2.25 -27.14 -8.14
C ARG A 220 -2.18 -25.61 -8.09
N ALA A 221 -1.74 -24.97 -9.18
CA ALA A 221 -1.61 -23.51 -9.24
C ALA A 221 -2.97 -22.80 -9.22
N LEU A 222 -3.95 -23.25 -10.00
CA LEU A 222 -5.29 -22.66 -10.03
C LEU A 222 -5.99 -22.82 -8.68
N ALA A 223 -5.89 -23.98 -8.04
CA ALA A 223 -6.42 -24.20 -6.70
C ALA A 223 -5.83 -23.23 -5.67
N MET A 224 -4.52 -23.01 -5.73
CA MET A 224 -3.82 -22.07 -4.83
C MET A 224 -4.25 -20.62 -5.05
N PHE A 225 -4.31 -20.14 -6.30
CA PHE A 225 -4.76 -18.77 -6.58
C PHE A 225 -6.25 -18.57 -6.25
N ALA A 226 -7.06 -19.61 -6.48
CA ALA A 226 -8.47 -19.63 -6.10
C ALA A 226 -8.66 -19.54 -4.59
N ASP A 227 -7.94 -20.35 -3.81
CA ASP A 227 -7.93 -20.26 -2.34
C ASP A 227 -7.53 -18.87 -1.86
N TRP A 228 -6.46 -18.29 -2.42
CA TRP A 228 -6.00 -16.95 -2.06
C TRP A 228 -7.07 -15.87 -2.28
N THR A 229 -7.69 -15.82 -3.46
CA THR A 229 -8.79 -14.88 -3.71
C THR A 229 -10.01 -15.16 -2.84
N SER A 230 -10.35 -16.43 -2.60
CA SER A 230 -11.49 -16.80 -1.77
C SER A 230 -11.29 -16.40 -0.31
N ARG A 231 -10.10 -16.59 0.26
CA ARG A 231 -9.79 -16.14 1.63
C ARG A 231 -9.85 -14.62 1.75
N ILE A 232 -9.31 -13.89 0.78
CA ILE A 232 -9.43 -12.42 0.72
C ILE A 232 -10.90 -12.00 0.67
N ALA A 233 -11.71 -12.64 -0.18
CA ALA A 233 -13.15 -12.35 -0.28
C ALA A 233 -13.92 -12.69 1.01
N ALA A 234 -13.43 -13.66 1.79
CA ALA A 234 -13.96 -14.01 3.11
C ALA A 234 -13.47 -13.09 4.24
N GLY A 235 -12.63 -12.10 3.93
CA GLY A 235 -12.16 -11.09 4.89
C GLY A 235 -10.76 -11.33 5.44
N GLU A 236 -9.97 -12.23 4.87
CA GLU A 236 -8.54 -12.31 5.20
C GLU A 236 -7.82 -11.02 4.78
N LEU A 237 -7.02 -10.48 5.67
CA LEU A 237 -6.28 -9.23 5.48
C LEU A 237 -4.78 -9.50 5.60
N PRO A 238 -3.93 -8.72 4.89
CA PRO A 238 -2.48 -8.79 5.05
C PRO A 238 -1.98 -8.17 6.36
#